data_AF-A3JKR8-F1
#
_entry.id   AF-A3JKR8-F1
#
_cell.length_a   1.000
_cell.length_b   1.000
_cell.length_c   1.000
_cell.angle_alpha   90.00
_cell.angle_beta   90.00
_cell.angle_gamma   90.00
#
_symmetry.space_group_name_H-M   'P 1'
#
loop_
_entity.id
_entity.type
_entity.pdbx_description
1 polymer ?
#
loop_
_entity_poly.entity_id
_entity_poly.type
_entity_poly.pdbx_seq_one_letter_code
_entity_poly.pdbx_strand_id
1 'polypeptide(L)'
;MTTLKKKQIVTITPGPGCEPITAFINVLTPTRAEIVFSNSHELQWFKANRCTTPQKLLTRLDAKPHAGTPIPKNLRVYMDLQKTPQSSASKGDIVAFQHEGAHHTGRVLRGGVKPTVSLTEQHILSIPASLLMPAYLPQPDSTLQEWSVTQYTEKGLGRDSQIITAKIAHNGVEALKVINHGDGAPNQYFATSKAAGTAHEELLKAINACLKPLNINAFEVDDLWIDYAWRIQPTGMSFANYMTTFAEVVSSPTE
;
A
#
# COMPACT_ATOMS: atom_id res chain seq x y z
N MET A 1 25.67 33.30 12.03
CA MET A 1 25.33 31.87 12.18
C MET A 1 24.85 31.34 10.84
N THR A 2 25.43 30.25 10.33
CA THR A 2 25.00 29.63 9.08
C THR A 2 23.74 28.81 9.30
N THR A 3 22.66 29.11 8.59
CA THR A 3 21.42 28.33 8.65
C THR A 3 21.61 27.01 7.90
N LEU A 4 21.54 25.90 8.64
CA LEU A 4 21.56 24.54 8.08
C LEU A 4 20.25 24.22 7.36
N LYS A 5 20.33 23.36 6.33
CA LYS A 5 19.22 23.04 5.42
C LYS A 5 18.89 21.55 5.43
N LYS A 6 17.67 21.21 5.02
CA LYS A 6 17.28 19.83 4.69
C LYS A 6 18.20 19.27 3.60
N LYS A 7 18.48 17.97 3.64
CA LYS A 7 19.35 17.24 2.71
C LYS A 7 20.80 17.75 2.69
N GLN A 8 21.26 18.38 3.78
CA GLN A 8 22.64 18.81 3.96
C GLN A 8 23.44 17.79 4.77
N ILE A 9 24.72 17.62 4.43
CA ILE A 9 25.70 16.89 5.26
C ILE A 9 26.29 17.86 6.28
N VAL A 10 26.35 17.41 7.52
CA VAL A 10 26.91 18.16 8.65
C VAL A 10 27.90 17.33 9.42
N THR A 11 28.84 18.00 10.07
CA THR A 11 29.69 17.43 11.11
C THR A 11 29.13 17.88 12.46
N ILE A 12 28.91 16.93 13.36
CA ILE A 12 28.40 17.14 14.73
C ILE A 12 29.54 16.90 15.71
N THR A 13 29.72 17.79 16.68
CA THR A 13 30.74 17.64 17.73
C THR A 13 30.03 17.37 19.06
N PRO A 14 29.96 16.12 19.54
CA PRO A 14 29.13 15.76 20.69
C PRO A 14 29.60 16.37 22.02
N GLY A 15 30.87 16.78 22.11
CA GLY A 15 31.46 17.38 23.30
C GLY A 15 33.00 17.31 23.28
N PRO A 16 33.67 17.87 24.30
CA PRO A 16 35.13 17.82 24.42
C PRO A 16 35.62 16.38 24.54
N GLY A 17 36.59 15.98 23.69
CA GLY A 17 37.19 14.64 23.70
C GLY A 17 36.41 13.56 22.93
N CYS A 18 35.25 13.89 22.35
CA CYS A 18 34.53 12.98 21.46
C CYS A 18 34.94 13.19 20.00
N GLU A 19 35.00 12.11 19.23
CA GLU A 19 35.24 12.20 17.79
C GLU A 19 34.06 12.88 17.06
N PRO A 20 34.32 13.76 16.08
CA PRO A 20 33.27 14.37 15.27
C PRO A 20 32.49 13.33 14.46
N ILE A 21 31.17 13.47 14.43
CA ILE A 21 30.27 12.55 13.73
C ILE A 21 29.81 13.19 12.42
N THR A 22 29.99 12.47 11.31
CA THR A 22 29.41 12.89 10.02
C THR A 22 27.95 12.44 9.95
N ALA A 23 27.06 13.39 9.67
CA ALA A 23 25.62 13.19 9.68
C ALA A 23 24.93 13.84 8.47
N PHE A 24 23.74 13.37 8.14
CA PHE A 24 22.89 13.85 7.07
C PHE A 24 21.54 14.28 7.61
N ILE A 25 21.14 15.52 7.30
CA ILE A 25 19.85 16.07 7.70
C ILE A 25 18.77 15.57 6.74
N ASN A 26 18.11 14.46 7.08
CA ASN A 26 17.09 13.85 6.22
C ASN A 26 15.79 14.68 6.20
N VAL A 27 15.34 15.13 7.37
CA VAL A 27 14.14 15.98 7.54
C VAL A 27 14.50 17.17 8.40
N LEU A 28 14.11 18.37 7.94
CA LEU A 28 14.18 19.59 8.72
C LEU A 28 12.94 20.43 8.40
N THR A 29 12.02 20.53 9.35
CA THR A 29 10.83 21.39 9.30
C THR A 29 10.77 22.23 10.58
N PRO A 30 9.82 23.18 10.73
CA PRO A 30 9.71 23.95 11.97
C PRO A 30 9.46 23.11 13.23
N THR A 31 8.88 21.91 13.09
CA THR A 31 8.46 21.07 14.23
C THR A 31 9.15 19.71 14.30
N ARG A 32 10.00 19.38 13.32
CA ARG A 32 10.62 18.06 13.20
C ARG A 32 12.05 18.13 12.67
N ALA A 33 12.93 17.34 13.28
CA ALA A 33 14.26 17.03 12.78
C ALA A 33 14.43 15.52 12.64
N GLU A 34 15.06 15.08 11.56
CA GLU A 34 15.55 13.72 11.40
C GLU A 34 16.98 13.78 10.86
N ILE A 35 17.92 13.28 11.67
CA ILE A 35 19.34 13.29 11.39
C ILE A 35 19.80 11.83 11.32
N VAL A 36 20.49 11.47 10.24
CA VAL A 36 21.03 10.13 10.02
C VAL A 36 22.54 10.22 10.10
N PHE A 37 23.19 9.38 10.89
CA PHE A 37 24.64 9.38 11.02
C PHE A 37 25.18 7.95 11.06
N SER A 38 26.48 7.80 10.78
CA SER A 38 27.13 6.50 10.79
C SER A 38 27.95 6.34 12.07
N ASN A 39 27.79 5.21 12.75
CA ASN A 39 28.69 4.76 13.81
C ASN A 39 29.31 3.43 13.40
N SER A 40 30.62 3.43 13.13
CA SER A 40 31.45 2.28 12.72
C SER A 40 30.98 1.52 11.47
N HIS A 41 29.83 0.83 11.53
CA HIS A 41 29.27 0.06 10.41
C HIS A 41 27.75 0.24 10.21
N GLU A 42 27.04 0.84 11.17
CA GLU A 42 25.59 0.96 11.13
C GLU A 42 25.14 2.42 10.93
N LEU A 43 23.97 2.57 10.31
CA LEU A 43 23.26 3.85 10.29
C LEU A 43 22.48 3.98 11.59
N GLN A 44 22.51 5.17 12.17
CA GLN A 44 21.73 5.54 13.33
C GLN A 44 20.85 6.75 13.01
N TRP A 45 19.70 6.83 13.68
CA TRP A 45 18.72 7.88 13.48
C TRP A 45 18.50 8.63 14.77
N PHE A 46 18.64 9.95 14.68
CA PHE A 46 18.12 10.85 15.68
C PHE A 46 16.84 11.48 15.13
N LYS A 47 15.71 11.24 15.82
CA LYS A 47 14.39 11.78 15.47
C LYS A 47 13.89 12.67 16.61
N ALA A 48 13.70 13.95 16.32
CA ALA A 48 13.02 14.87 17.23
C ALA A 48 11.67 15.26 16.64
N ASN A 49 10.60 14.77 17.26
CA ASN A 49 9.22 15.12 16.94
C ASN A 49 8.73 16.20 17.91
N ARG A 50 7.96 17.18 17.42
CA ARG A 50 7.45 18.34 18.21
C ARG A 50 8.54 19.22 18.82
N CYS A 51 9.72 19.26 18.21
CA CYS A 51 10.74 20.21 18.61
C CYS A 51 10.32 21.58 18.08
N THR A 52 10.04 22.55 18.95
CA THR A 52 9.64 23.90 18.54
C THR A 52 10.77 24.68 17.87
N THR A 53 12.02 24.20 17.98
CA THR A 53 13.20 24.85 17.39
C THR A 53 14.29 23.85 16.95
N PRO A 54 14.07 23.06 15.87
CA PRO A 54 15.07 22.14 15.31
C PRO A 54 16.42 22.78 15.01
N GLN A 55 16.42 24.07 14.66
CA GLN A 55 17.64 24.83 14.44
C GLN A 55 18.46 25.02 15.73
N LYS A 56 17.80 25.30 16.87
CA LYS A 56 18.48 25.42 18.18
C LYS A 56 19.07 24.08 18.62
N LEU A 57 18.40 22.97 18.31
CA LEU A 57 18.95 21.64 18.56
C LEU A 57 20.25 21.43 17.78
N LEU A 58 20.26 21.73 16.49
CA LEU A 58 21.47 21.62 15.66
C LEU A 58 22.60 22.53 16.18
N THR A 59 22.28 23.74 16.65
CA THR A 59 23.26 24.63 17.31
C THR A 59 23.82 24.01 18.60
N ARG A 60 22.98 23.38 19.43
CA ARG A 60 23.43 22.71 20.67
C ARG A 60 24.36 21.53 20.40
N LEU A 61 24.17 20.85 19.27
CA LEU A 61 25.01 19.75 18.81
C LEU A 61 26.30 20.22 18.11
N ASP A 62 26.58 21.53 18.11
CA ASP A 62 27.65 22.16 17.33
C ASP A 62 27.68 21.69 15.87
N ALA A 63 26.50 21.48 15.28
CA ALA A 63 26.39 21.00 13.91
C ALA A 63 26.86 22.07 12.93
N LYS A 64 27.85 21.75 12.09
CA LYS A 64 28.41 22.63 11.07
C LYS A 64 28.33 21.96 9.69
N PRO A 65 28.26 22.73 8.59
CA PRO A 65 28.39 22.16 7.25
C PRO A 65 29.64 21.28 7.18
N HIS A 66 29.47 20.05 6.69
CA HIS A 66 30.58 19.11 6.59
C HIS A 66 31.64 19.62 5.60
N ALA A 67 32.93 19.50 5.96
CA ALA A 67 34.03 19.96 5.13
C ALA A 67 35.22 19.00 5.20
N GLY A 68 35.74 18.62 4.03
CA GLY A 68 37.09 18.07 3.85
C GLY A 68 37.32 16.62 4.27
N THR A 69 36.43 15.96 5.01
CA THR A 69 36.60 14.55 5.39
C THR A 69 35.77 13.59 4.54
N PRO A 70 36.17 12.31 4.40
CA PRO A 70 35.39 11.34 3.65
C PRO A 70 34.05 11.04 4.32
N ILE A 71 32.95 11.15 3.56
CA ILE A 71 31.62 10.71 4.02
C ILE A 71 31.64 9.17 4.18
N PRO A 72 31.24 8.62 5.34
CA PRO A 72 31.15 7.18 5.58
C PRO A 72 30.39 6.45 4.47
N LYS A 73 30.85 5.25 4.08
CA LYS A 73 30.35 4.49 2.92
C LYS A 73 28.85 4.20 3.02
N ASN A 74 28.38 3.72 4.19
CA ASN A 74 26.98 3.46 4.48
C ASN A 74 26.10 4.73 4.40
N LEU A 75 26.61 5.87 4.89
CA LEU A 75 25.91 7.15 4.80
C LEU A 75 25.84 7.65 3.36
N ARG A 76 26.88 7.42 2.56
CA ARG A 76 26.90 7.72 1.12
C ARG A 76 25.87 6.89 0.35
N VAL A 77 25.83 5.57 0.60
CA VAL A 77 24.82 4.67 0.02
C VAL A 77 23.41 5.14 0.38
N TYR A 78 23.16 5.48 1.65
CA TYR A 78 21.88 6.04 2.08
C TYR A 78 21.52 7.33 1.33
N MET A 79 22.48 8.24 1.18
CA MET A 79 22.26 9.49 0.46
C MET A 79 21.96 9.27 -1.03
N ASP A 80 22.65 8.33 -1.67
CA ASP A 80 22.42 8.03 -3.08
C ASP A 80 21.03 7.40 -3.30
N LEU A 81 20.58 6.53 -2.38
CA LEU A 81 19.19 6.03 -2.35
C LEU A 81 18.14 7.15 -2.17
N GLN A 82 18.51 8.28 -1.55
CA GLN A 82 17.63 9.44 -1.41
C GLN A 82 17.64 10.37 -2.65
N LYS A 83 18.63 10.24 -3.54
CA LYS A 83 18.75 11.04 -4.78
C LYS A 83 18.07 10.36 -5.97
N THR A 84 17.89 9.05 -5.94
CA THR A 84 17.07 8.35 -6.93
C THR A 84 15.68 8.97 -6.92
N PRO A 85 15.13 9.39 -8.09
CA PRO A 85 13.74 9.81 -8.17
C PRO A 85 12.92 8.73 -7.50
N GLN A 86 12.24 9.07 -6.41
CA GLN A 86 11.35 8.11 -5.76
C GLN A 86 10.24 7.85 -6.77
N SER A 87 10.36 6.74 -7.52
CA SER A 87 9.22 6.20 -8.25
C SER A 87 8.09 6.15 -7.24
N SER A 88 7.01 6.86 -7.51
CA SER A 88 5.82 6.80 -6.68
C SER A 88 4.87 5.83 -7.33
N ALA A 89 4.35 4.88 -6.57
CA ALA A 89 3.24 4.05 -7.04
C ALA A 89 1.92 4.77 -6.75
N SER A 90 0.96 4.65 -7.65
CA SER A 90 -0.38 5.21 -7.48
C SER A 90 -1.32 4.16 -6.87
N LYS A 91 -2.31 4.62 -6.11
CA LYS A 91 -3.36 3.72 -5.61
C LYS A 91 -4.09 3.10 -6.80
N GLY A 92 -4.28 1.79 -6.77
CA GLY A 92 -4.93 1.03 -7.82
C GLY A 92 -3.97 0.37 -8.81
N ASP A 93 -2.69 0.78 -8.84
CA ASP A 93 -1.68 0.17 -9.71
C ASP A 93 -1.55 -1.34 -9.43
N ILE A 94 -1.39 -2.13 -10.50
CA ILE A 94 -1.03 -3.54 -10.41
C ILE A 94 0.49 -3.64 -10.54
N VAL A 95 1.12 -4.28 -9.57
CA VAL A 95 2.57 -4.32 -9.44
C VAL A 95 3.08 -5.72 -9.17
N ALA A 96 4.27 -6.03 -9.68
CA ALA A 96 5.08 -7.18 -9.31
C ALA A 96 6.20 -6.76 -8.35
N PHE A 97 6.55 -7.64 -7.42
CA PHE A 97 7.61 -7.41 -6.43
C PHE A 97 8.19 -8.74 -5.92
N GLN A 98 9.39 -8.68 -5.33
CA GLN A 98 9.95 -9.83 -4.60
C GLN A 98 9.68 -9.72 -3.11
N HIS A 99 9.25 -10.83 -2.50
CA HIS A 99 9.07 -10.96 -1.06
C HIS A 99 9.39 -12.39 -0.64
N GLU A 100 10.21 -12.55 0.41
CA GLU A 100 10.65 -13.86 0.93
C GLU A 100 11.24 -14.80 -0.13
N GLY A 101 11.99 -14.24 -1.09
CA GLY A 101 12.65 -15.01 -2.14
C GLY A 101 11.74 -15.45 -3.29
N ALA A 102 10.44 -15.14 -3.23
CA ALA A 102 9.49 -15.41 -4.30
C ALA A 102 9.03 -14.12 -5.02
N HIS A 103 8.62 -14.28 -6.27
CA HIS A 103 7.99 -13.22 -7.05
C HIS A 103 6.48 -13.25 -6.83
N HIS A 104 5.92 -12.08 -6.55
CA HIS A 104 4.50 -11.89 -6.27
C HIS A 104 3.94 -10.74 -7.11
N THR A 105 2.63 -10.75 -7.30
CA THR A 105 1.86 -9.64 -7.85
C THR A 105 0.84 -9.16 -6.83
N GLY A 106 0.42 -7.90 -6.95
CA GLY A 106 -0.55 -7.32 -6.02
C GLY A 106 -1.05 -5.96 -6.47
N ARG A 107 -2.08 -5.45 -5.78
CA ARG A 107 -2.58 -4.10 -6.02
C ARG A 107 -2.10 -3.14 -4.97
N VAL A 108 -1.72 -1.94 -5.40
CA VAL A 108 -1.37 -0.82 -4.51
C VAL A 108 -2.64 -0.28 -3.85
N LEU A 109 -2.81 -0.55 -2.55
CA LEU A 109 -3.94 -0.09 -1.74
C LEU A 109 -3.76 1.36 -1.27
N ARG A 110 -2.50 1.76 -1.05
CA ARG A 110 -2.08 3.13 -0.71
C ARG A 110 -0.82 3.46 -1.49
N GLY A 111 -0.88 4.51 -2.30
CA GLY A 111 0.26 4.96 -3.12
C GLY A 111 1.32 5.73 -2.33
N GLY A 112 2.29 6.26 -3.07
CA GLY A 112 3.39 7.09 -2.57
C GLY A 112 4.74 6.40 -2.68
N VAL A 113 5.67 6.81 -1.82
CA VAL A 113 7.08 6.37 -1.81
C VAL A 113 7.26 5.00 -1.15
N LYS A 114 6.42 4.72 -0.14
CA LYS A 114 6.36 3.44 0.57
C LYS A 114 4.93 2.90 0.51
N PRO A 115 4.47 2.52 -0.68
CA PRO A 115 3.11 2.03 -0.89
C PRO A 115 2.80 0.80 -0.05
N THR A 116 1.50 0.55 0.13
CA THR A 116 1.02 -0.72 0.69
C THR A 116 0.40 -1.56 -0.42
N VAL A 117 0.80 -2.82 -0.51
CA VAL A 117 0.34 -3.77 -1.53
C VAL A 117 -0.32 -4.98 -0.87
N SER A 118 -1.38 -5.52 -1.47
CA SER A 118 -1.94 -6.82 -1.07
C SER A 118 -1.06 -7.96 -1.59
N LEU A 119 -0.73 -8.91 -0.73
CA LEU A 119 -0.08 -10.18 -1.08
C LEU A 119 -1.09 -11.33 -1.02
N THR A 120 -1.93 -11.33 0.01
CA THR A 120 -3.11 -12.20 0.18
C THR A 120 -4.22 -11.37 0.83
N GLU A 121 -5.34 -12.00 1.15
CA GLU A 121 -6.43 -11.37 1.92
C GLU A 121 -5.96 -10.82 3.27
N GLN A 122 -5.07 -11.56 3.94
CA GLN A 122 -4.62 -11.25 5.29
C GLN A 122 -3.26 -10.55 5.33
N HIS A 123 -2.48 -10.65 4.25
CA HIS A 123 -1.12 -10.09 4.20
C HIS A 123 -1.06 -8.83 3.33
N ILE A 124 -0.96 -7.68 3.99
CA ILE A 124 -0.68 -6.37 3.37
C ILE A 124 0.74 -5.96 3.71
N LEU A 125 1.55 -5.68 2.68
CA LEU A 125 2.96 -5.35 2.83
C LEU A 125 3.21 -3.87 2.54
N SER A 126 4.16 -3.28 3.27
CA SER A 126 4.65 -1.93 2.99
C SER A 126 6.02 -2.01 2.30
N ILE A 127 6.03 -1.83 0.99
CA ILE A 127 7.21 -2.03 0.13
C ILE A 127 7.66 -0.68 -0.45
N PRO A 128 8.96 -0.35 -0.49
CA PRO A 128 9.46 0.82 -1.21
C PRO A 128 9.04 0.77 -2.69
N ALA A 129 8.51 1.88 -3.21
CA ALA A 129 8.04 1.93 -4.60
C ALA A 129 9.16 1.77 -5.65
N SER A 130 10.43 1.89 -5.26
CA SER A 130 11.58 1.54 -6.09
C SER A 130 11.76 0.03 -6.32
N LEU A 131 11.09 -0.81 -5.52
CA LEU A 131 11.11 -2.27 -5.65
C LEU A 131 9.85 -2.81 -6.35
N LEU A 132 8.96 -1.92 -6.78
CA LEU A 132 7.74 -2.29 -7.50
C LEU A 132 7.97 -2.15 -9.00
N MET A 133 7.51 -3.15 -9.75
CA MET A 133 7.48 -3.13 -11.20
C MET A 133 6.02 -3.14 -11.66
N PRO A 134 5.63 -2.42 -12.73
CA PRO A 134 4.30 -2.55 -13.30
C PRO A 134 4.02 -4.01 -13.70
N ALA A 135 2.80 -4.47 -13.46
CA ALA A 135 2.34 -5.80 -13.84
C ALA A 135 0.94 -5.74 -14.46
N TYR A 136 0.54 -6.83 -15.11
CA TYR A 136 -0.81 -6.98 -15.65
C TYR A 136 -1.71 -7.65 -14.62
N LEU A 137 -3.00 -7.29 -14.65
CA LEU A 137 -4.00 -7.99 -13.87
C LEU A 137 -4.10 -9.44 -14.36
N PRO A 138 -3.97 -10.44 -13.47
CA PRO A 138 -4.17 -11.84 -13.84
C PRO A 138 -5.57 -12.10 -14.37
N GLN A 139 -5.69 -13.06 -15.30
CA GLN A 139 -6.99 -13.48 -15.83
C GLN A 139 -7.84 -14.09 -14.71
N PRO A 140 -9.11 -13.70 -14.58
CA PRO A 140 -10.01 -14.32 -13.61
C PRO A 140 -10.46 -15.72 -14.08
N ASP A 141 -11.25 -16.40 -13.26
CA ASP A 141 -11.91 -17.64 -13.66
C ASP A 141 -12.74 -17.46 -14.94
N SER A 142 -12.77 -18.49 -15.80
CA SER A 142 -13.39 -18.42 -17.13
C SER A 142 -14.85 -17.94 -17.14
N THR A 143 -15.63 -18.24 -16.09
CA THR A 143 -17.02 -17.78 -15.96
C THR A 143 -17.14 -16.30 -15.59
N LEU A 144 -16.06 -15.68 -15.12
CA LEU A 144 -16.00 -14.30 -14.63
C LEU A 144 -15.18 -13.37 -15.54
N GLN A 145 -14.61 -13.88 -16.64
CA GLN A 145 -13.73 -13.13 -17.56
C GLN A 145 -14.36 -11.86 -18.17
N GLU A 146 -15.68 -11.82 -18.28
CA GLU A 146 -16.40 -10.68 -18.82
C GLU A 146 -16.65 -9.60 -17.76
N TRP A 147 -16.45 -9.92 -16.48
CA TRP A 147 -16.76 -9.06 -15.35
C TRP A 147 -15.50 -8.47 -14.73
N SER A 148 -15.51 -7.18 -14.43
CA SER A 148 -14.37 -6.53 -13.78
C SER A 148 -14.80 -5.37 -12.90
N VAL A 149 -14.07 -5.17 -11.79
CA VAL A 149 -14.19 -3.96 -10.97
C VAL A 149 -13.26 -2.89 -11.53
N THR A 150 -13.84 -1.87 -12.17
CA THR A 150 -13.09 -0.81 -12.85
C THR A 150 -12.75 0.36 -11.94
N GLN A 151 -13.54 0.56 -10.88
CA GLN A 151 -13.29 1.55 -9.86
C GLN A 151 -13.73 0.99 -8.51
N TYR A 152 -12.92 1.25 -7.48
CA TYR A 152 -13.25 0.89 -6.11
C TYR A 152 -12.71 1.94 -5.14
N THR A 153 -13.59 2.45 -4.28
CA THR A 153 -13.28 3.50 -3.31
C THR A 153 -13.75 3.07 -1.94
N GLU A 154 -12.87 3.19 -0.96
CA GLU A 154 -13.15 3.03 0.46
C GLU A 154 -13.01 4.39 1.13
N LYS A 155 -14.02 4.80 1.90
CA LYS A 155 -14.02 6.08 2.62
C LYS A 155 -13.79 5.94 4.12
N GLY A 156 -13.73 4.72 4.65
CA GLY A 156 -13.54 4.42 6.06
C GLY A 156 -14.67 3.54 6.61
N LEU A 157 -14.68 3.36 7.93
CA LEU A 157 -15.71 2.61 8.62
C LEU A 157 -16.95 3.50 8.85
N GLY A 158 -18.12 2.98 8.51
CA GLY A 158 -19.40 3.58 8.87
C GLY A 158 -19.81 3.21 10.28
N ARG A 159 -21.11 3.00 10.51
CA ARG A 159 -21.62 2.56 11.80
C ARG A 159 -21.17 1.14 12.12
N ASP A 160 -21.38 0.22 11.17
CA ASP A 160 -21.23 -1.22 11.37
C ASP A 160 -20.40 -1.90 10.25
N SER A 161 -20.18 -1.25 9.11
CA SER A 161 -19.39 -1.80 8.00
C SER A 161 -18.62 -0.74 7.22
N GLN A 162 -17.73 -1.16 6.32
CA GLN A 162 -16.91 -0.27 5.51
C GLN A 162 -17.78 0.50 4.50
N ILE A 163 -17.58 1.82 4.40
CA ILE A 163 -18.22 2.65 3.37
C ILE A 163 -17.47 2.45 2.06
N ILE A 164 -18.13 1.79 1.11
CA ILE A 164 -17.55 1.50 -0.20
C ILE A 164 -18.38 2.07 -1.35
N THR A 165 -17.70 2.35 -2.46
CA THR A 165 -18.33 2.57 -3.75
C THR A 165 -17.51 1.86 -4.82
N ALA A 166 -18.15 1.01 -5.60
CA ALA A 166 -17.52 0.29 -6.70
C ALA A 166 -18.27 0.51 -8.02
N LYS A 167 -17.55 0.33 -9.13
CA LYS A 167 -18.12 0.25 -10.47
C LYS A 167 -17.70 -1.06 -11.09
N ILE A 168 -18.67 -1.75 -11.67
CA ILE A 168 -18.48 -3.06 -12.29
C ILE A 168 -18.78 -2.90 -13.78
N ALA A 169 -17.86 -3.37 -14.61
CA ALA A 169 -18.05 -3.47 -16.04
C ALA A 169 -18.33 -4.91 -16.47
N HIS A 170 -19.20 -5.05 -17.48
CA HIS A 170 -19.44 -6.27 -18.23
C HIS A 170 -18.95 -6.04 -19.66
N ASN A 171 -18.02 -6.89 -20.14
CA ASN A 171 -17.37 -6.75 -21.44
C ASN A 171 -16.77 -5.35 -21.68
N GLY A 172 -16.19 -4.76 -20.63
CA GLY A 172 -15.56 -3.44 -20.66
C GLY A 172 -16.52 -2.25 -20.59
N VAL A 173 -17.84 -2.49 -20.55
CA VAL A 173 -18.87 -1.44 -20.42
C VAL A 173 -19.39 -1.40 -19.00
N GLU A 174 -19.41 -0.22 -18.38
CA GLU A 174 -19.90 -0.04 -17.00
C GLU A 174 -21.38 -0.45 -16.92
N ALA A 175 -21.66 -1.50 -16.15
CA ALA A 175 -22.98 -2.12 -16.05
C ALA A 175 -23.65 -1.89 -14.68
N LEU A 176 -22.86 -1.91 -13.60
CA LEU A 176 -23.34 -1.73 -12.24
C LEU A 176 -22.53 -0.69 -11.48
N LYS A 177 -23.24 0.07 -10.65
CA LYS A 177 -22.68 0.87 -9.56
C LYS A 177 -23.09 0.22 -8.24
N VAL A 178 -22.11 0.04 -7.36
CA VAL A 178 -22.30 -0.60 -6.06
C VAL A 178 -22.00 0.40 -4.95
N ILE A 179 -22.85 0.46 -3.93
CA ILE A 179 -22.69 1.39 -2.81
C ILE A 179 -22.97 0.65 -1.50
N ASN A 180 -22.07 0.83 -0.52
CA ASN A 180 -22.35 0.53 0.87
C ASN A 180 -22.26 1.81 1.70
N HIS A 181 -23.28 2.07 2.51
CA HIS A 181 -23.34 3.24 3.38
C HIS A 181 -22.67 3.01 4.75
N GLY A 182 -22.25 1.78 5.04
CA GLY A 182 -21.59 1.38 6.28
C GLY A 182 -22.56 1.11 7.43
N ASP A 183 -23.84 0.89 7.15
CA ASP A 183 -24.91 0.65 8.14
C ASP A 183 -25.11 -0.86 8.43
N GLY A 184 -24.12 -1.70 8.11
CA GLY A 184 -24.16 -3.14 8.39
C GLY A 184 -25.02 -3.96 7.41
N ALA A 185 -25.70 -3.32 6.46
CA ALA A 185 -26.44 -3.99 5.40
C ALA A 185 -25.53 -4.43 4.23
N PRO A 186 -25.94 -5.46 3.45
CA PRO A 186 -25.29 -5.80 2.18
C PRO A 186 -25.20 -4.62 1.22
N ASN A 187 -24.32 -4.76 0.23
CA ASN A 187 -24.16 -3.72 -0.77
C ASN A 187 -25.43 -3.49 -1.58
N GLN A 188 -25.65 -2.25 -1.99
CA GLN A 188 -26.73 -1.87 -2.89
C GLN A 188 -26.22 -1.80 -4.33
N TYR A 189 -26.90 -2.51 -5.23
CA TYR A 189 -26.54 -2.63 -6.64
C TYR A 189 -27.50 -1.81 -7.51
N PHE A 190 -26.93 -0.95 -8.35
CA PHE A 190 -27.68 -0.09 -9.26
C PHE A 190 -27.19 -0.31 -10.68
N ALA A 191 -28.08 -0.69 -11.58
CA ALA A 191 -27.79 -0.66 -13.01
C ALA A 191 -27.46 0.76 -13.46
N THR A 192 -26.39 0.93 -14.21
CA THR A 192 -25.95 2.25 -14.71
C THR A 192 -26.80 2.76 -15.86
N SER A 193 -27.55 1.87 -16.51
CA SER A 193 -28.49 2.17 -17.57
C SER A 193 -29.66 1.19 -17.56
N LYS A 194 -30.75 1.55 -18.22
CA LYS A 194 -31.91 0.65 -18.40
C LYS A 194 -31.52 -0.64 -19.16
N ALA A 195 -30.57 -0.56 -20.08
CA ALA A 195 -30.08 -1.71 -20.83
C ALA A 195 -29.30 -2.71 -19.95
N ALA A 196 -28.70 -2.23 -18.86
CA ALA A 196 -28.01 -3.04 -17.86
C ALA A 196 -28.93 -3.51 -16.72
N GLY A 197 -30.26 -3.44 -16.89
CA GLY A 197 -31.23 -3.73 -15.83
C GLY A 197 -31.12 -5.14 -15.23
N THR A 198 -30.62 -6.12 -16.00
CA THR A 198 -30.40 -7.51 -15.57
C THR A 198 -28.95 -7.80 -15.16
N ALA A 199 -28.05 -6.82 -15.22
CA ALA A 199 -26.62 -7.06 -15.04
C ALA A 199 -26.26 -7.64 -13.67
N HIS A 200 -27.00 -7.29 -12.61
CA HIS A 200 -26.75 -7.85 -11.27
C HIS A 200 -27.11 -9.34 -11.20
N GLU A 201 -28.24 -9.73 -11.78
CA GLU A 201 -28.66 -11.13 -11.87
C GLU A 201 -27.68 -11.95 -12.74
N GLU A 202 -27.19 -11.35 -13.83
CA GLU A 202 -26.20 -11.99 -14.72
C GLU A 202 -24.85 -12.18 -14.03
N LEU A 203 -24.39 -11.18 -13.27
CA LEU A 203 -23.19 -11.29 -12.43
C LEU A 203 -23.36 -12.41 -11.39
N LEU A 204 -24.48 -12.42 -10.66
CA LEU A 204 -24.77 -13.47 -9.68
C LEU A 204 -24.80 -14.87 -10.33
N LYS A 205 -25.36 -14.99 -11.53
CA LYS A 205 -25.36 -16.25 -12.28
C LYS A 205 -23.95 -16.70 -12.65
N ALA A 206 -23.08 -15.77 -13.08
CA ALA A 206 -21.68 -16.04 -13.40
C ALA A 206 -20.87 -16.49 -12.18
N ILE A 207 -21.05 -15.80 -11.04
CA ILE A 207 -20.46 -16.13 -9.74
C ILE A 207 -20.91 -17.53 -9.30
N ASN A 208 -22.21 -17.81 -9.30
CA ASN A 208 -22.73 -19.11 -8.91
C ASN A 208 -22.28 -20.24 -9.84
N ALA A 209 -22.14 -19.97 -11.14
CA ALA A 209 -21.57 -20.93 -12.08
C ALA A 209 -20.11 -21.27 -11.75
N CYS A 210 -19.33 -20.30 -11.24
CA CYS A 210 -17.96 -20.51 -10.76
C CYS A 210 -17.92 -21.41 -9.52
N LEU A 211 -18.86 -21.23 -8.59
CA LEU A 211 -18.83 -21.89 -7.27
C LEU A 211 -19.54 -23.25 -7.25
N LYS A 212 -20.50 -23.48 -8.15
CA LYS A 212 -21.27 -24.72 -8.24
C LYS A 212 -20.41 -26.00 -8.27
N PRO A 213 -19.30 -26.08 -9.04
CA PRO A 213 -18.45 -27.28 -9.05
C PRO A 213 -17.80 -27.62 -7.70
N LEU A 214 -17.65 -26.61 -6.83
CA LEU A 214 -17.04 -26.74 -5.51
C LEU A 214 -18.07 -27.01 -4.40
N ASN A 215 -19.36 -27.06 -4.75
CA ASN A 215 -20.47 -27.19 -3.80
C ASN A 215 -20.47 -26.10 -2.70
N ILE A 216 -19.92 -24.91 -3.03
CA ILE A 216 -19.92 -23.76 -2.13
C ILE A 216 -21.23 -23.01 -2.30
N ASN A 217 -21.96 -22.84 -1.20
CA ASN A 217 -23.14 -22.01 -1.13
C ASN A 217 -22.91 -20.97 -0.01
N ALA A 218 -22.59 -19.74 -0.40
CA ALA A 218 -22.34 -18.65 0.52
C ALA A 218 -23.38 -17.55 0.32
N PHE A 219 -23.69 -16.85 1.41
CA PHE A 219 -24.51 -15.65 1.37
C PHE A 219 -23.66 -14.47 0.87
N GLU A 220 -24.27 -13.50 0.18
CA GLU A 220 -23.58 -12.27 -0.28
C GLU A 220 -22.30 -12.53 -1.11
N VAL A 221 -22.33 -13.57 -1.96
CA VAL A 221 -21.17 -13.98 -2.81
C VAL A 221 -20.72 -12.90 -3.78
N ASP A 222 -21.62 -12.02 -4.19
CA ASP A 222 -21.34 -10.84 -5.00
C ASP A 222 -20.53 -9.79 -4.23
N ASP A 223 -20.82 -9.59 -2.95
CA ASP A 223 -20.02 -8.69 -2.09
C ASP A 223 -18.60 -9.22 -1.89
N LEU A 224 -18.47 -10.53 -1.64
CA LEU A 224 -17.18 -11.22 -1.55
C LEU A 224 -16.42 -11.18 -2.88
N TRP A 225 -17.12 -11.32 -4.01
CA TRP A 225 -16.51 -11.22 -5.34
C TRP A 225 -15.94 -9.82 -5.61
N ILE A 226 -16.60 -8.74 -5.17
CA ILE A 226 -16.08 -7.38 -5.33
C ILE A 226 -14.75 -7.21 -4.57
N ASP A 227 -14.69 -7.69 -3.32
CA ASP A 227 -13.45 -7.61 -2.53
C ASP A 227 -12.34 -8.44 -3.18
N TYR A 228 -12.66 -9.66 -3.60
CA TYR A 228 -11.75 -10.52 -4.35
C TYR A 228 -11.21 -9.82 -5.61
N ALA A 229 -12.09 -9.34 -6.49
CA ALA A 229 -11.70 -8.76 -7.77
C ALA A 229 -10.81 -7.53 -7.60
N TRP A 230 -11.05 -6.75 -6.54
CA TRP A 230 -10.23 -5.58 -6.25
C TRP A 230 -8.90 -5.94 -5.59
N ARG A 231 -8.91 -6.74 -4.51
CA ARG A 231 -7.75 -6.93 -3.63
C ARG A 231 -6.94 -8.19 -3.90
N ILE A 232 -7.62 -9.27 -4.32
CA ILE A 232 -7.09 -10.63 -4.32
C ILE A 232 -6.77 -11.13 -5.73
N GLN A 233 -7.62 -10.89 -6.73
CA GLN A 233 -7.32 -11.22 -8.12
C GLN A 233 -5.92 -10.73 -8.58
N PRO A 234 -5.45 -9.52 -8.21
CA PRO A 234 -4.09 -9.05 -8.52
C PRO A 234 -2.96 -9.97 -8.02
N THR A 235 -3.20 -10.84 -7.04
CA THR A 235 -2.21 -11.78 -6.50
C THR A 235 -2.14 -13.08 -7.30
N GLY A 236 -3.05 -13.28 -8.25
CA GLY A 236 -3.15 -14.48 -9.08
C GLY A 236 -3.97 -15.60 -8.46
N MET A 237 -4.52 -15.41 -7.26
CA MET A 237 -5.48 -16.35 -6.68
C MET A 237 -6.79 -16.33 -7.47
N SER A 238 -7.36 -17.50 -7.76
CA SER A 238 -8.69 -17.62 -8.39
C SER A 238 -9.80 -17.32 -7.38
N PHE A 239 -10.98 -16.93 -7.86
CA PHE A 239 -12.13 -16.69 -7.00
C PHE A 239 -12.60 -17.98 -6.33
N ALA A 240 -12.55 -19.09 -7.06
CA ALA A 240 -12.77 -20.44 -6.55
C ALA A 240 -11.89 -20.77 -5.32
N ASN A 241 -10.59 -20.48 -5.40
CA ASN A 241 -9.67 -20.74 -4.29
C ASN A 241 -9.93 -19.80 -3.12
N TYR A 242 -10.16 -18.50 -3.41
CA TYR A 242 -10.52 -17.51 -2.42
C TYR A 242 -11.74 -17.94 -1.58
N MET A 243 -12.81 -18.40 -2.25
CA MET A 243 -14.03 -18.85 -1.59
C MET A 243 -13.86 -20.13 -0.79
N THR A 244 -12.99 -21.05 -1.23
CA THR A 244 -12.67 -22.26 -0.46
C THR A 244 -11.99 -21.90 0.86
N THR A 245 -10.97 -21.02 0.82
CA THR A 245 -10.29 -20.54 2.02
C THR A 245 -11.23 -19.79 2.95
N PHE A 246 -12.11 -18.94 2.41
CA PHE A 246 -13.12 -18.25 3.19
C PHE A 246 -14.07 -19.23 3.90
N ALA A 247 -14.56 -20.25 3.20
CA ALA A 247 -15.46 -21.25 3.77
C ALA A 247 -14.82 -22.07 4.89
N GLU A 248 -13.52 -22.41 4.78
CA GLU A 248 -12.77 -23.10 5.82
C GLU A 248 -12.61 -22.25 7.09
N VAL A 249 -12.33 -20.95 6.94
CA VAL A 249 -12.21 -20.01 8.07
C VAL A 249 -13.55 -19.86 8.79
N VAL A 250 -14.65 -19.72 8.06
CA VAL A 250 -16.00 -19.58 8.65
C VAL A 250 -16.49 -20.89 9.29
N SER A 251 -16.08 -22.04 8.77
CA SER A 251 -16.47 -23.35 9.32
C SER A 251 -15.59 -23.81 10.49
N SER A 252 -14.45 -23.17 10.72
CA SER A 252 -13.58 -23.45 11.85
C SER A 252 -14.02 -22.61 13.05
N PRO A 253 -14.60 -23.20 14.11
CA PRO A 253 -14.88 -22.43 15.32
C PRO A 253 -13.52 -21.95 15.87
N THR A 254 -13.38 -20.63 16.05
CA THR A 254 -12.31 -20.05 16.86
C THR A 254 -12.37 -20.71 18.24
N GLU A 255 -11.36 -21.52 18.55
CA GLU A 255 -11.04 -21.95 19.92
C GLU A 255 -10.61 -20.78 20.80
#